data_AF-A0A0F7SVY8-F1
#
_entry.id   AF-A0A0F7SVY8-F1
#
_cell.length_a   1.000
_cell.length_b   1.000
_cell.length_c   1.000
_cell.angle_alpha   90.00
_cell.angle_beta   90.00
_cell.angle_gamma   90.00
#
_symmetry.space_group_name_H-M   'P 1'
#
loop_
_entity.id
_entity.type
_entity.pdbx_description
1 polymer ?
#
loop_
_entity_poly.entity_id
_entity_poly.type
_entity_poly.pdbx_seq_one_letter_code
_entity_poly.pdbx_strand_id
1 'polypeptide(L)'
;MSGEIGAYHSEKRNVAVHVVFVPTIFWTYMFFMSRIFPSPLLLEPYTMNHIGMALPFRLDLSGGSIVSILYAAYYFALDAQTATLYLPLLVLMGGTSAGLAAFKPEVLYPMLILHVASWVAQIVSHKIFEGKAPALLDNLVGALVLAPFFTFFEVLFLAFDYRPELKKQIENESGNTTPIYHPSEIGQARAEDITPLTTLELRVRLLEYLISGSSSSPGNQRVLNGSNGRTGPGLMRKVMDVQDALDRAVDGTSSLERFVDGYEQNANLLSPPFSLDRLSNLNASPADSKVLSIDTKISLLMESEDDFKSVSRGLEEVEALDRKGVVDAGDLSSHHALLPRLSELVPRQEESSESISLLENRLIDLLGRYDDYVSNVSDAFLELNRLLGTAEAKVGILERSRSSKGES
;
A
#
# COMPACT_ATOMS: atom_id res chain seq x y z
N MET A 1 -1.45 -9.63 -11.42
CA MET A 1 -1.31 -8.16 -11.29
C MET A 1 -1.50 -7.85 -9.81
N SER A 2 -0.51 -7.24 -9.17
CA SER A 2 -0.60 -6.85 -7.75
C SER A 2 -1.72 -5.81 -7.56
N GLY A 3 -2.66 -6.10 -6.66
CA GLY A 3 -3.91 -5.37 -6.43
C GLY A 3 -3.78 -3.98 -5.81
N GLU A 4 -2.72 -3.23 -6.08
CA GLU A 4 -2.48 -1.90 -5.48
C GLU A 4 -2.81 -0.72 -6.42
N ILE A 5 -3.04 -0.95 -7.72
CA ILE A 5 -3.13 0.17 -8.69
C ILE A 5 -4.56 0.67 -8.92
N GLY A 6 -5.57 0.01 -8.35
CA GLY A 6 -6.98 0.38 -8.54
C GLY A 6 -7.71 0.45 -7.22
N ALA A 7 -7.40 1.43 -6.37
CA ALA A 7 -8.41 1.93 -5.45
C ALA A 7 -9.53 2.51 -6.32
N TYR A 8 -10.49 1.65 -6.68
CA TYR A 8 -11.55 1.97 -7.61
C TYR A 8 -12.25 3.23 -7.10
N HIS A 9 -12.26 4.25 -7.93
CA HIS A 9 -12.95 5.50 -7.66
C HIS A 9 -14.43 5.18 -7.49
N SER A 10 -14.89 5.08 -6.24
CA SER A 10 -16.26 4.70 -5.91
C SER A 10 -17.26 5.75 -6.40
N GLU A 11 -16.79 6.97 -6.70
CA GLU A 11 -17.60 8.08 -7.19
C GLU A 11 -17.48 8.25 -8.72
N LYS A 12 -18.60 8.04 -9.42
CA LYS A 12 -18.71 8.12 -10.89
C LYS A 12 -18.27 9.47 -11.46
N ARG A 13 -18.42 10.55 -10.69
CA ARG A 13 -17.98 11.90 -11.09
C ARG A 13 -16.46 11.99 -11.20
N ASN A 14 -15.72 11.35 -10.30
CA ASN A 14 -14.26 11.33 -10.36
C ASN A 14 -13.78 10.49 -11.55
N VAL A 15 -14.40 9.32 -11.78
CA VAL A 15 -14.14 8.48 -12.94
C VAL A 15 -14.32 9.26 -14.26
N ALA A 16 -15.39 10.04 -14.39
CA ALA A 16 -15.63 10.85 -15.59
C ALA A 16 -14.51 11.88 -15.85
N VAL A 17 -13.97 12.50 -14.79
CA VAL A 17 -12.81 13.41 -14.90
C VAL A 17 -11.59 12.64 -15.39
N HIS A 18 -11.32 11.45 -14.86
CA HIS A 18 -10.19 10.62 -15.29
C HIS A 18 -10.31 10.18 -16.75
N VAL A 19 -11.51 9.76 -17.18
CA VAL A 19 -11.82 9.38 -18.57
C VAL A 19 -11.49 10.49 -19.57
N VAL A 20 -11.65 11.76 -19.19
CA VAL A 20 -11.32 12.90 -20.05
C VAL A 20 -9.85 13.29 -19.93
N PHE A 21 -9.32 13.42 -18.71
CA PHE A 21 -8.04 14.07 -18.49
C PHE A 21 -6.83 13.13 -18.51
N VAL A 22 -6.99 11.82 -18.24
CA VAL A 22 -5.87 10.85 -18.35
C VAL A 22 -5.41 10.72 -19.81
N PRO A 23 -6.29 10.48 -20.80
CA PRO A 23 -5.87 10.46 -22.20
C PRO A 23 -5.30 11.81 -22.67
N THR A 24 -5.84 12.92 -22.16
CA THR A 24 -5.36 14.27 -22.48
C THR A 24 -3.93 14.50 -21.98
N ILE A 25 -3.61 14.08 -20.75
CA ILE A 25 -2.24 14.13 -20.20
C ILE A 25 -1.31 13.25 -21.02
N PHE A 26 -1.74 12.02 -21.34
CA PHE A 26 -0.92 11.09 -22.10
C PHE A 26 -0.60 11.63 -23.51
N TRP A 27 -1.60 12.21 -24.18
CA TRP A 27 -1.43 12.84 -25.49
C TRP A 27 -0.52 14.06 -25.47
N THR A 28 -0.71 14.96 -24.50
CA THR A 28 0.16 16.14 -24.34
C THR A 28 1.59 15.75 -23.95
N TYR A 29 1.77 14.68 -23.18
CA TYR A 29 3.09 14.09 -22.91
C TYR A 29 3.79 13.61 -24.19
N MET A 30 3.08 12.87 -25.05
CA MET A 30 3.62 12.47 -26.37
C MET A 30 4.03 13.68 -27.21
N PHE A 31 3.24 14.76 -27.20
CA PHE A 31 3.57 16.00 -27.89
C PHE A 31 4.90 16.58 -27.39
N PHE A 32 5.10 16.68 -26.07
CA PHE A 32 6.37 17.15 -25.51
C PHE A 32 7.54 16.25 -25.89
N MET A 33 7.35 14.92 -25.84
CA MET A 33 8.38 13.96 -26.27
C MET A 33 8.73 14.12 -27.75
N SER A 34 7.74 14.32 -28.63
CA SER A 34 7.98 14.61 -30.04
C SER A 34 8.67 15.95 -30.28
N ARG A 35 8.59 16.89 -29.33
CA ARG A 35 9.33 18.15 -29.39
C ARG A 35 10.76 18.07 -28.89
N ILE A 36 11.00 17.31 -27.82
CA ILE A 36 12.35 17.08 -27.28
C ILE A 36 13.14 16.18 -28.22
N PHE A 37 12.49 15.15 -28.77
CA PHE A 37 13.07 14.19 -29.71
C PHE A 37 12.32 14.25 -31.05
N PRO A 38 12.60 15.26 -31.90
CA PRO A 38 11.99 15.34 -33.23
C PRO A 38 12.47 14.18 -34.10
N SER A 39 11.60 13.74 -35.02
CA SER A 39 11.94 12.68 -35.96
C SER A 39 13.17 13.06 -36.82
N PRO A 40 14.13 12.13 -37.02
CA PRO A 40 15.24 12.34 -37.95
C PRO A 40 14.76 12.38 -39.41
N LEU A 41 13.61 11.78 -39.68
CA LEU A 41 12.92 11.84 -40.95
C LEU A 41 12.10 13.14 -40.96
N LEU A 42 12.53 14.11 -41.78
CA LEU A 42 11.84 15.40 -42.01
C LEU A 42 10.56 15.20 -42.84
N LEU A 43 9.67 14.32 -42.38
CA LEU A 43 8.36 14.13 -42.98
C LEU A 43 7.51 15.37 -42.68
N GLU A 44 6.94 15.93 -43.73
CA GLU A 44 5.98 17.03 -43.60
C GLU A 44 4.68 16.52 -42.96
N PRO A 45 4.11 17.23 -41.97
CA PRO A 45 2.83 16.87 -41.39
C PRO A 45 1.72 16.86 -42.45
N TYR A 46 0.96 15.77 -42.53
CA TYR A 46 -0.26 15.73 -43.33
C TYR A 46 -1.42 16.28 -42.49
N THR A 47 -2.23 17.17 -43.05
CA THR A 47 -3.43 17.64 -42.35
C THR A 47 -4.57 16.66 -42.57
N MET A 48 -4.97 15.94 -41.53
CA MET A 48 -6.19 15.13 -41.58
C MET A 48 -7.39 16.08 -41.60
N ASN A 49 -8.06 16.18 -42.75
CA ASN A 49 -9.31 16.93 -42.91
C ASN A 49 -10.49 15.97 -42.85
N HIS A 50 -10.79 15.47 -41.66
CA HIS A 50 -11.96 14.62 -41.43
C HIS A 50 -12.79 15.24 -40.31
N ILE A 51 -14.11 15.37 -40.53
CA ILE A 51 -15.07 15.88 -39.52
C ILE A 51 -14.85 17.38 -39.17
N GLY A 52 -14.43 18.20 -40.13
CA GLY A 52 -14.36 19.67 -39.96
C GLY A 52 -13.24 20.17 -39.03
N MET A 53 -12.41 19.29 -38.48
CA MET A 53 -11.19 19.65 -37.74
C MET A 53 -9.96 19.37 -38.61
N ALA A 54 -9.17 20.40 -38.86
CA ALA A 54 -7.87 20.30 -39.51
C ALA A 54 -6.81 20.00 -38.44
N LEU A 55 -6.54 18.72 -38.19
CA LEU A 55 -5.51 18.30 -37.24
C LEU A 55 -4.25 17.85 -37.99
N PRO A 56 -3.08 18.42 -37.70
CA PRO A 56 -1.84 17.95 -38.30
C PRO A 56 -1.53 16.57 -37.73
N PHE A 57 -1.20 15.64 -38.61
CA PHE A 57 -0.95 14.25 -38.32
C PHE A 57 0.32 13.80 -39.03
N ARG A 58 1.17 13.08 -38.32
CA ARG A 58 2.43 12.60 -38.87
C ARG A 58 2.80 11.26 -38.24
N LEU A 59 2.98 10.23 -39.08
CA LEU A 59 3.56 8.96 -38.65
C LEU A 59 5.06 8.99 -38.91
N ASP A 60 5.83 9.13 -37.85
CA ASP A 60 7.29 9.26 -37.89
C ASP A 60 7.93 8.52 -36.71
N LEU A 61 9.26 8.58 -36.61
CA LEU A 61 10.01 8.05 -35.47
C LEU A 61 10.38 9.17 -34.49
N SER A 62 9.43 10.04 -34.16
CA SER A 62 9.58 11.06 -33.11
C SER A 62 9.42 10.45 -31.71
N GLY A 63 9.80 11.20 -30.67
CA GLY A 63 9.69 10.77 -29.28
C GLY A 63 8.28 10.33 -28.88
N GLY A 64 7.22 11.00 -29.33
CA GLY A 64 5.84 10.60 -29.09
C GLY A 64 5.48 9.27 -29.76
N SER A 65 5.95 9.04 -30.99
CA SER A 65 5.76 7.76 -31.68
C SER A 65 6.49 6.60 -30.99
N ILE A 66 7.70 6.86 -30.48
CA ILE A 66 8.46 5.88 -29.67
C ILE A 66 7.67 5.54 -28.40
N VAL A 67 7.13 6.54 -27.70
CA VAL A 67 6.26 6.32 -26.53
C VAL A 67 5.04 5.48 -26.92
N SER A 68 4.35 5.79 -28.03
CA SER A 68 3.23 4.98 -28.51
C SER A 68 3.62 3.53 -28.79
N ILE A 69 4.78 3.27 -29.40
CA ILE A 69 5.26 1.91 -29.69
C ILE A 69 5.57 1.14 -28.39
N LEU A 70 6.26 1.78 -27.45
CA LEU A 70 6.61 1.17 -26.16
C LEU A 70 5.35 0.84 -25.35
N TYR A 71 4.39 1.76 -25.30
CA TYR A 71 3.10 1.53 -24.65
C TYR A 71 2.27 0.47 -25.35
N ALA A 72 2.28 0.43 -26.69
CA ALA A 72 1.62 -0.64 -27.43
C ALA A 72 2.19 -2.01 -27.06
N ALA A 73 3.51 -2.16 -27.11
CA ALA A 73 4.20 -3.40 -26.75
C ALA A 73 3.89 -3.83 -25.30
N TYR A 74 3.91 -2.87 -24.37
CA TYR A 74 3.56 -3.12 -22.97
C TYR A 74 2.10 -3.58 -22.83
N TYR A 75 1.14 -2.90 -23.46
CA TYR A 75 -0.28 -3.26 -23.38
C TYR A 75 -0.58 -4.60 -24.06
N PHE A 76 0.11 -4.94 -25.16
CA PHE A 76 0.02 -6.28 -25.77
C PHE A 76 0.53 -7.38 -24.84
N ALA A 77 1.55 -7.10 -24.01
CA ALA A 77 2.03 -8.02 -22.99
C ALA A 77 1.05 -8.18 -21.82
N LEU A 78 0.20 -7.18 -21.55
CA LEU A 78 -0.82 -7.25 -20.50
C LEU A 78 -2.10 -7.97 -20.96
N ASP A 79 -2.72 -7.50 -22.05
CA ASP A 79 -3.92 -8.14 -22.63
C ASP A 79 -4.00 -7.82 -24.13
N ALA A 80 -3.64 -8.79 -24.96
CA ALA A 80 -3.56 -8.61 -26.41
C ALA A 80 -4.89 -8.21 -27.06
N GLN A 81 -6.03 -8.66 -26.53
CA GLN A 81 -7.34 -8.35 -27.09
C GLN A 81 -7.69 -6.86 -26.89
N THR A 82 -7.58 -6.36 -25.67
CA THR A 82 -7.86 -4.95 -25.35
C THR A 82 -6.81 -4.03 -25.95
N ALA A 83 -5.55 -4.45 -25.98
CA ALA A 83 -4.49 -3.71 -26.67
C ALA A 83 -4.78 -3.54 -28.16
N THR A 84 -5.33 -4.57 -28.82
CA THR A 84 -5.76 -4.48 -30.23
C THR A 84 -6.87 -3.44 -30.41
N LEU A 85 -7.83 -3.36 -29.48
CA LEU A 85 -8.89 -2.34 -29.49
C LEU A 85 -8.35 -0.93 -29.23
N TYR A 86 -7.32 -0.80 -28.40
CA TYR A 86 -6.70 0.48 -28.06
C TYR A 86 -5.73 0.99 -29.13
N LEU A 87 -5.14 0.08 -29.92
CA LEU A 87 -4.09 0.39 -30.89
C LEU A 87 -4.45 1.51 -31.89
N PRO A 88 -5.66 1.56 -32.50
CA PRO A 88 -6.02 2.66 -33.40
C PRO A 88 -6.03 4.02 -32.70
N LEU A 89 -6.50 4.07 -31.45
CA LEU A 89 -6.51 5.30 -30.64
C LEU A 89 -5.07 5.71 -30.31
N LEU A 90 -4.21 4.75 -29.96
CA LEU A 90 -2.81 5.00 -29.64
C LEU A 90 -2.00 5.52 -30.84
N VAL A 91 -2.28 4.99 -32.04
CA VAL A 91 -1.71 5.48 -33.31
C VAL A 91 -2.21 6.88 -33.62
N LEU A 92 -3.50 7.15 -33.40
CA LEU A 92 -4.07 8.48 -33.59
C LEU A 92 -3.44 9.51 -32.65
N MET A 93 -3.28 9.16 -31.37
CA MET A 93 -2.65 10.02 -30.36
C MET A 93 -1.18 10.30 -30.70
N GLY A 94 -0.42 9.26 -31.05
CA GLY A 94 0.98 9.41 -31.46
C GLY A 94 1.13 10.26 -32.71
N GLY A 95 0.33 9.99 -33.75
CA GLY A 95 0.44 10.70 -35.01
C GLY A 95 -0.02 12.15 -34.94
N THR A 96 -1.10 12.45 -34.22
CA THR A 96 -1.56 13.84 -34.02
C THR A 96 -0.60 14.63 -33.14
N SER A 97 -0.05 14.03 -32.08
CA SER A 97 0.93 14.71 -31.23
C SER A 97 2.24 15.02 -31.99
N ALA A 98 2.73 14.10 -32.81
CA ALA A 98 3.87 14.32 -33.69
C ALA A 98 3.60 15.40 -34.76
N GLY A 99 2.42 15.39 -35.37
CA GLY A 99 1.99 16.41 -36.32
C GLY A 99 1.92 17.80 -35.70
N LEU A 100 1.29 17.93 -34.53
CA LEU A 100 1.19 19.18 -33.78
C LEU A 100 2.56 19.69 -33.33
N ALA A 101 3.44 18.80 -32.87
CA ALA A 101 4.79 19.16 -32.46
C ALA A 101 5.58 19.79 -33.63
N ALA A 102 5.42 19.26 -34.84
CA ALA A 102 6.09 19.75 -36.04
C ALA A 102 5.44 20.99 -36.68
N PHE A 103 4.18 21.30 -36.38
CA PHE A 103 3.42 22.32 -37.10
C PHE A 103 3.91 23.75 -36.84
N LYS A 104 3.77 24.23 -35.60
CA LYS A 104 4.01 25.63 -35.24
C LYS A 104 4.56 25.76 -33.81
N PRO A 105 5.62 26.55 -33.57
CA PRO A 105 6.18 26.74 -32.22
C PRO A 105 5.15 27.29 -31.22
N GLU A 106 4.19 28.08 -31.69
CA GLU A 106 3.17 28.72 -30.85
C GLU A 106 2.22 27.72 -30.17
N VAL A 107 2.18 26.47 -30.63
CA VAL A 107 1.35 25.40 -30.05
C VAL A 107 1.91 24.90 -28.71
N LEU A 108 3.16 25.21 -28.39
CA LEU A 108 3.80 24.78 -27.13
C LEU A 108 3.06 25.30 -25.89
N TYR A 109 2.75 26.60 -25.85
CA TYR A 109 2.08 27.23 -24.72
C TYR A 109 0.67 26.69 -24.45
N PRO A 110 -0.24 26.57 -25.45
CA PRO A 110 -1.56 25.98 -25.20
C PRO A 110 -1.48 24.51 -24.79
N MET A 111 -0.51 23.73 -25.29
CA MET A 111 -0.29 22.35 -24.83
C MET A 111 0.18 22.29 -23.39
N LEU A 112 1.05 23.20 -22.95
CA LEU A 112 1.48 23.29 -21.55
C LEU A 112 0.32 23.68 -20.64
N ILE A 113 -0.48 24.66 -21.03
CA ILE A 113 -1.68 25.06 -20.28
C ILE A 113 -2.65 23.86 -20.17
N LEU A 114 -2.90 23.15 -21.27
CA LEU A 114 -3.77 21.98 -21.28
C LEU A 114 -3.23 20.86 -20.38
N HIS A 115 -1.93 20.57 -20.45
CA HIS A 115 -1.29 19.54 -19.62
C HIS A 115 -1.43 19.85 -18.13
N VAL A 116 -1.06 21.08 -17.72
CA VAL A 116 -1.15 21.52 -16.33
C VAL A 116 -2.60 21.58 -15.85
N ALA A 117 -3.51 22.12 -16.66
CA ALA A 117 -4.94 22.17 -16.32
C ALA A 117 -5.53 20.76 -16.14
N SER A 118 -5.10 19.79 -16.94
CA SER A 118 -5.54 18.39 -16.84
C SER A 118 -5.07 17.73 -15.54
N TRP A 119 -3.83 17.99 -15.11
CA TRP A 119 -3.32 17.55 -13.82
C TRP A 119 -4.08 18.19 -12.65
N VAL A 120 -4.28 19.51 -12.71
CA VAL A 120 -5.03 20.25 -11.69
C VAL A 120 -6.44 19.71 -11.57
N ALA A 121 -7.12 19.43 -12.69
CA ALA A 121 -8.47 18.87 -12.70
C ALA A 121 -8.53 17.51 -11.97
N GLN A 122 -7.57 16.61 -12.23
CA GLN A 122 -7.50 15.30 -11.56
C GLN A 122 -7.19 15.40 -10.07
N ILE A 123 -6.23 16.25 -9.68
CA ILE A 123 -5.90 16.45 -8.26
C ILE A 123 -7.11 17.03 -7.51
N VAL A 124 -7.78 18.01 -8.11
CA VAL A 124 -8.98 18.63 -7.53
C VAL A 124 -10.12 17.62 -7.45
N SER A 125 -10.33 16.78 -8.46
CA SER A 125 -11.40 15.79 -8.46
C SER A 125 -11.21 14.73 -7.37
N HIS A 126 -10.00 14.20 -7.17
CA HIS A 126 -9.70 13.32 -6.04
C HIS A 126 -10.01 13.99 -4.69
N LYS A 127 -9.56 15.25 -4.52
CA LYS A 127 -9.74 15.98 -3.26
C LYS A 127 -11.21 16.26 -2.95
N ILE A 128 -12.01 16.64 -3.95
CA ILE A 128 -13.41 17.02 -3.76
C ILE A 128 -14.31 15.79 -3.66
N PHE A 129 -14.11 14.78 -4.51
CA PHE A 129 -15.05 13.67 -4.65
C PHE A 129 -14.73 12.47 -3.75
N GLU A 130 -13.46 12.26 -3.40
CA GLU A 130 -13.04 11.07 -2.65
C GLU A 130 -12.35 11.36 -1.33
N GLY A 131 -11.85 12.59 -1.14
CA GLY A 131 -11.19 13.00 0.09
C GLY A 131 -9.90 12.23 0.42
N LYS A 132 -9.46 11.33 -0.47
CA LYS A 132 -8.24 10.52 -0.35
C LYS A 132 -7.09 11.17 -1.14
N ALA A 133 -5.87 10.94 -0.68
CA ALA A 133 -4.67 11.32 -1.44
C ALA A 133 -4.59 10.48 -2.72
N PRO A 134 -4.13 11.05 -3.86
CA PRO A 134 -4.03 10.31 -5.10
C PRO A 134 -2.99 9.19 -4.99
N ALA A 135 -3.34 7.98 -5.46
CA ALA A 135 -2.47 6.79 -5.47
C ALA A 135 -1.13 6.99 -6.24
N LEU A 136 -1.03 8.09 -6.99
CA LEU A 136 0.21 8.57 -7.63
C LEU A 136 1.36 8.82 -6.64
N LEU A 137 1.07 9.07 -5.36
CA LEU A 137 2.11 9.30 -4.35
C LEU A 137 2.82 8.01 -3.91
N ASP A 138 2.16 6.86 -4.06
CA ASP A 138 2.69 5.58 -3.55
C ASP A 138 3.43 4.78 -4.65
N ASN A 139 2.95 4.85 -5.90
CA ASN A 139 3.58 4.19 -7.05
C ASN A 139 3.39 4.99 -8.34
N LEU A 140 4.06 6.14 -8.45
CA LEU A 140 3.92 7.09 -9.56
C LEU A 140 4.13 6.45 -10.93
N VAL A 141 5.19 5.65 -11.08
CA VAL A 141 5.57 5.08 -12.38
C VAL A 141 4.58 3.99 -12.81
N GLY A 142 4.20 3.10 -11.89
CA GLY A 142 3.19 2.07 -12.16
C GLY A 142 1.83 2.69 -12.48
N ALA A 143 1.40 3.67 -11.69
CA ALA A 143 0.14 4.37 -11.90
C ALA A 143 0.12 5.11 -13.25
N LEU A 144 1.21 5.80 -13.62
CA LEU A 144 1.26 6.57 -14.87
C LEU A 144 1.22 5.66 -16.11
N VAL A 145 1.91 4.52 -16.08
CA VAL A 145 1.96 3.59 -17.23
C VAL A 145 0.64 2.83 -17.40
N LEU A 146 0.01 2.42 -16.30
CA LEU A 146 -1.26 1.69 -16.35
C LEU A 146 -2.49 2.60 -16.51
N ALA A 147 -2.45 3.85 -16.05
CA ALA A 147 -3.63 4.72 -16.03
C ALA A 147 -4.31 4.90 -17.40
N PRO A 148 -3.61 5.12 -18.54
CA PRO A 148 -4.28 5.24 -19.84
C PRO A 148 -5.02 3.96 -20.25
N PHE A 149 -4.43 2.79 -19.96
CA PHE A 149 -5.04 1.49 -20.26
C PHE A 149 -6.23 1.19 -19.35
N PHE A 150 -6.08 1.46 -18.05
CA PHE A 150 -7.17 1.31 -17.09
C PHE A 150 -8.37 2.20 -17.43
N THR A 151 -8.09 3.46 -17.78
CA THR A 151 -9.13 4.41 -18.21
C THR A 151 -9.85 3.94 -19.46
N PHE A 152 -9.13 3.30 -20.39
CA PHE A 152 -9.74 2.69 -21.57
C PHE A 152 -10.63 1.49 -21.23
N PHE A 153 -10.19 0.62 -20.30
CA PHE A 153 -11.04 -0.46 -19.78
C PHE A 153 -12.34 0.07 -19.19
N GLU A 154 -12.30 1.14 -18.41
CA GLU A 154 -13.48 1.74 -17.80
C GLU A 154 -14.48 2.22 -18.87
N VAL A 155 -14.00 2.81 -19.97
CA VAL A 155 -14.85 3.16 -21.12
C VAL A 155 -15.45 1.91 -21.77
N LEU A 156 -14.66 0.85 -21.96
CA LEU A 156 -15.15 -0.41 -22.52
C LEU A 156 -16.23 -1.06 -21.62
N PHE A 157 -16.04 -1.01 -20.31
CA PHE A 157 -16.97 -1.52 -19.32
C PHE A 157 -18.27 -0.71 -19.28
N LEU A 158 -18.20 0.63 -19.35
CA LEU A 158 -19.37 1.50 -19.28
C LEU A 158 -20.16 1.56 -20.60
N ALA A 159 -19.48 1.56 -21.74
CA ALA A 159 -20.10 1.77 -23.05
C ALA A 159 -20.47 0.48 -23.79
N PHE A 160 -19.75 -0.63 -23.54
CA PHE A 160 -19.88 -1.86 -24.33
C PHE A 160 -20.10 -3.13 -23.51
N ASP A 161 -20.25 -3.03 -22.18
CA ASP A 161 -20.37 -4.17 -21.26
C ASP A 161 -19.28 -5.24 -21.49
N TYR A 162 -18.06 -4.76 -21.75
CA TYR A 162 -16.95 -5.60 -22.17
C TYR A 162 -16.44 -6.47 -21.00
N ARG A 163 -16.44 -7.81 -21.14
CA ARG A 163 -15.91 -8.77 -20.14
C ARG A 163 -16.38 -8.48 -18.69
N PRO A 164 -17.68 -8.63 -18.40
CA PRO A 164 -18.24 -8.31 -17.08
C PRO A 164 -17.65 -9.16 -15.94
N GLU A 165 -17.13 -10.35 -16.24
CA GLU A 165 -16.43 -11.20 -15.27
C GLU A 165 -15.11 -10.57 -14.80
N LEU A 166 -14.34 -9.96 -15.72
CA LEU A 166 -13.10 -9.27 -15.39
C LEU A 166 -13.38 -8.00 -14.58
N LYS A 167 -14.42 -7.25 -14.97
CA LYS A 167 -14.90 -6.10 -14.19
C LYS A 167 -15.25 -6.51 -12.75
N LYS A 168 -16.00 -7.61 -12.59
CA LYS A 168 -16.37 -8.14 -11.27
C LYS A 168 -15.15 -8.61 -10.46
N GLN A 169 -14.14 -9.20 -11.10
CA GLN A 169 -12.89 -9.58 -10.43
C GLN A 169 -12.14 -8.35 -9.93
N ILE A 170 -11.99 -7.31 -10.77
CA ILE A 170 -11.35 -6.04 -10.39
C ILE A 170 -12.13 -5.33 -9.28
N GLU A 171 -13.45 -5.29 -9.36
CA GLU A 171 -14.33 -4.73 -8.32
C GLU A 171 -14.26 -5.51 -7.00
N ASN A 172 -14.19 -6.84 -7.07
CA ASN A 172 -14.06 -7.69 -5.88
C ASN A 172 -12.69 -7.54 -5.22
N GLU A 173 -11.61 -7.43 -6.00
CA GLU A 173 -10.25 -7.22 -5.49
C GLU A 173 -10.07 -5.83 -4.89
N SER A 174 -10.66 -4.79 -5.51
CA SER A 174 -10.61 -3.41 -5.02
C SER A 174 -11.57 -3.14 -3.86
N GLY A 175 -12.76 -3.75 -3.87
CA GLY A 175 -13.78 -3.66 -2.83
C GLY A 175 -13.44 -4.41 -1.54
N ASN A 176 -12.41 -5.28 -1.54
CA ASN A 176 -11.99 -6.01 -0.35
C ASN A 176 -11.01 -5.24 0.54
N THR A 177 -10.81 -3.93 0.29
CA THR A 177 -10.23 -3.03 1.30
C THR A 177 -11.32 -2.63 2.30
N THR A 178 -11.46 -3.47 3.33
CA THR A 178 -12.26 -3.28 4.55
C THR A 178 -13.77 -3.02 4.35
N PRO A 179 -14.65 -3.99 4.66
CA PRO A 179 -15.96 -3.62 5.16
C PRO A 179 -15.73 -2.93 6.51
N ILE A 180 -15.90 -1.60 6.55
CA ILE A 180 -16.20 -0.95 7.82
C ILE A 180 -17.53 -1.58 8.26
N TYR A 181 -17.44 -2.49 9.22
CA TYR A 181 -18.58 -3.02 9.93
C TYR A 181 -19.30 -1.84 10.57
N HIS A 182 -20.41 -1.40 9.96
CA HIS A 182 -21.35 -0.48 10.58
C HIS A 182 -22.04 -1.27 11.71
N PRO A 183 -21.81 -0.95 12.99
CA PRO A 183 -22.56 -1.56 14.07
C PRO A 183 -23.89 -0.83 14.16
N SER A 184 -24.85 -1.18 13.29
CA SER A 184 -26.19 -0.59 13.34
C SER A 184 -27.34 -1.58 13.22
N GLU A 185 -27.11 -2.88 13.42
CA GLU A 185 -28.20 -3.87 13.44
C GLU A 185 -28.01 -4.96 14.52
N ILE A 186 -27.61 -4.58 15.73
CA ILE A 186 -27.89 -5.40 16.92
C ILE A 186 -28.99 -4.68 17.71
N GLY A 187 -30.12 -5.37 17.83
CA GLY A 187 -31.34 -4.85 18.42
C GLY A 187 -31.13 -4.21 19.79
N GLN A 188 -31.76 -3.05 19.97
CA GLN A 188 -31.92 -2.39 21.26
C GLN A 188 -32.75 -3.30 22.19
N ALA A 189 -32.09 -4.13 23.00
CA ALA A 189 -32.67 -4.63 24.24
C ALA A 189 -32.40 -3.60 25.34
N ARG A 190 -33.47 -2.93 25.76
CA ARG A 190 -33.49 -1.88 26.78
C ARG A 190 -33.02 -2.45 28.13
N ALA A 191 -31.90 -1.97 28.66
CA ALA A 191 -31.51 -2.25 30.03
C ALA A 191 -32.51 -1.58 30.98
N GLU A 192 -33.23 -2.37 31.78
CA GLU A 192 -34.05 -1.85 32.88
C GLU A 192 -33.15 -1.35 34.01
N ASP A 193 -33.49 -0.19 34.54
CA ASP A 193 -32.72 0.57 35.53
C ASP A 193 -32.82 -0.13 36.90
N ILE A 194 -31.81 -0.92 37.27
CA ILE A 194 -31.78 -1.65 38.54
C ILE A 194 -31.55 -0.63 39.67
N THR A 195 -32.57 -0.38 40.48
CA THR A 195 -32.46 0.58 41.59
C THR A 195 -31.41 0.15 42.62
N PRO A 196 -30.63 1.09 43.19
CA PRO A 196 -29.47 0.79 44.04
C PRO A 196 -29.82 -0.02 45.31
N LEU A 197 -31.08 0.04 45.76
CA LEU A 197 -31.57 -0.75 46.89
C LEU A 197 -31.59 -2.25 46.57
N THR A 198 -32.01 -2.62 45.36
CA THR A 198 -32.12 -4.03 44.93
C THR A 198 -30.74 -4.65 44.72
N THR A 199 -29.77 -3.85 44.27
CA THR A 199 -28.38 -4.26 44.16
C THR A 199 -27.75 -4.52 45.54
N LEU A 200 -28.09 -3.70 46.53
CA LEU A 200 -27.58 -3.86 47.89
C LEU A 200 -28.14 -5.11 48.57
N GLU A 201 -29.43 -5.38 48.39
CA GLU A 201 -30.11 -6.56 48.94
C GLU A 201 -29.54 -7.87 48.38
N LEU A 202 -29.25 -7.91 47.07
CA LEU A 202 -28.62 -9.06 46.43
C LEU A 202 -27.19 -9.31 46.94
N ARG A 203 -26.41 -8.24 47.17
CA ARG A 203 -25.04 -8.35 47.70
C ARG A 203 -25.02 -8.84 49.15
N VAL A 204 -25.96 -8.38 49.98
CA VAL A 204 -26.08 -8.85 51.37
C VAL A 204 -26.47 -10.33 51.42
N ARG A 205 -27.40 -10.77 50.57
CA ARG A 205 -27.76 -12.20 50.47
C ARG A 205 -26.62 -13.08 49.96
N LEU A 206 -25.81 -12.58 49.03
CA LEU A 206 -24.64 -13.30 48.55
C LEU A 206 -23.60 -13.50 49.66
N LEU A 207 -23.37 -12.46 50.49
CA LEU A 207 -22.48 -12.54 51.64
C LEU A 207 -23.02 -13.52 52.70
N GLU A 208 -24.32 -13.50 52.96
CA GLU A 208 -24.96 -14.44 53.89
C GLU A 208 -24.86 -15.89 53.40
N TYR A 209 -24.96 -16.10 52.07
CA TYR A 209 -24.80 -17.40 51.41
C TYR A 209 -23.35 -17.92 51.46
N LEU A 210 -22.38 -17.05 51.16
CA LEU A 210 -20.96 -17.41 51.17
C LEU A 210 -20.45 -17.78 52.56
N ILE A 211 -20.94 -17.10 53.60
CA ILE A 211 -20.47 -17.35 54.97
C ILE A 211 -21.19 -18.54 55.63
N SER A 212 -22.45 -18.82 55.27
CA SER A 212 -23.23 -19.88 55.93
C SER A 212 -22.95 -21.30 55.42
N GLY A 213 -22.23 -21.48 54.30
CA GLY A 213 -21.66 -22.78 53.90
C GLY A 213 -22.66 -23.93 53.80
N SER A 214 -23.55 -23.86 52.80
CA SER A 214 -24.43 -24.92 52.28
C SER A 214 -25.68 -25.37 53.07
N SER A 215 -26.73 -25.60 52.26
CA SER A 215 -27.86 -26.54 52.41
C SER A 215 -29.23 -25.93 52.77
N SER A 216 -29.85 -25.30 51.78
CA SER A 216 -31.30 -25.37 51.61
C SER A 216 -31.59 -25.57 50.14
N SER A 217 -31.88 -26.83 49.78
CA SER A 217 -32.43 -27.17 48.47
C SER A 217 -33.63 -26.25 48.16
N PRO A 218 -33.70 -25.57 47.00
CA PRO A 218 -34.87 -24.80 46.63
C PRO A 218 -35.93 -25.78 46.12
N GLY A 219 -36.62 -26.43 47.06
CA GLY A 219 -37.61 -27.46 46.78
C GLY A 219 -38.66 -27.57 47.86
N ASN A 220 -39.34 -26.45 48.18
CA ASN A 220 -40.76 -26.40 48.54
C ASN A 220 -41.12 -25.01 49.09
N GLN A 221 -41.84 -24.22 48.30
CA GLN A 221 -42.77 -23.26 48.87
C GLN A 221 -43.90 -24.05 49.54
N ARG A 222 -43.90 -24.09 50.87
CA ARG A 222 -45.13 -24.27 51.63
C ARG A 222 -45.30 -23.08 52.56
N VAL A 223 -46.32 -22.29 52.22
CA VAL A 223 -46.98 -21.30 53.04
C VAL A 223 -47.20 -21.86 54.45
N LEU A 224 -46.63 -21.21 55.47
CA LEU A 224 -47.19 -21.24 56.82
C LEU A 224 -47.04 -19.86 57.47
N ASN A 225 -48.19 -19.27 57.74
CA ASN A 225 -48.44 -18.20 58.69
C ASN A 225 -47.87 -18.51 60.08
N GLY A 226 -47.54 -17.45 60.83
CA GLY A 226 -47.63 -17.46 62.29
C GLY A 226 -46.30 -17.29 63.01
N SER A 227 -46.12 -16.08 63.57
CA SER A 227 -45.57 -15.84 64.92
C SER A 227 -44.46 -16.76 65.43
N ASN A 228 -43.21 -16.30 65.34
CA ASN A 228 -42.29 -16.12 66.48
C ASN A 228 -40.89 -15.83 65.96
N GLY A 229 -40.51 -14.55 66.01
CA GLY A 229 -39.12 -14.12 65.81
C GLY A 229 -38.24 -14.66 66.94
N ARG A 230 -37.59 -15.80 66.70
CA ARG A 230 -36.36 -16.19 67.39
C ARG A 230 -35.26 -16.30 66.34
N THR A 231 -34.55 -15.20 66.15
CA THR A 231 -33.27 -15.13 65.45
C THR A 231 -32.27 -16.03 66.18
N GLY A 232 -31.90 -17.16 65.57
CA GLY A 232 -30.84 -18.03 66.06
C GLY A 232 -29.45 -17.43 65.81
N PRO A 233 -28.49 -17.56 66.74
CA PRO A 233 -27.18 -16.91 66.66
C PRO A 233 -26.20 -17.77 65.85
N GLY A 234 -26.19 -17.61 64.52
CA GLY A 234 -25.34 -18.41 63.64
C GLY A 234 -23.98 -17.79 63.30
N LEU A 235 -23.97 -16.47 63.05
CA LEU A 235 -22.82 -15.80 62.42
C LEU A 235 -21.85 -15.23 63.45
N MET A 236 -22.36 -14.40 64.37
CA MET A 236 -21.54 -13.72 65.36
C MET A 236 -20.82 -14.71 66.27
N ARG A 237 -21.47 -15.81 66.62
CA ARG A 237 -20.88 -16.85 67.47
C ARG A 237 -19.78 -17.64 66.76
N LYS A 238 -19.96 -17.97 65.48
CA LYS A 238 -18.93 -18.67 64.69
C LYS A 238 -17.73 -17.78 64.41
N VAL A 239 -17.95 -16.50 64.14
CA VAL A 239 -16.85 -15.54 63.96
C VAL A 239 -16.09 -15.35 65.27
N MET A 240 -16.79 -15.26 66.41
CA MET A 240 -16.14 -15.19 67.72
C MET A 240 -15.40 -16.48 68.07
N ASP A 241 -15.94 -17.66 67.75
CA ASP A 241 -15.26 -18.94 68.01
C ASP A 241 -13.99 -19.10 67.16
N VAL A 242 -14.00 -18.60 65.91
CA VAL A 242 -12.82 -18.59 65.02
C VAL A 242 -11.80 -17.56 65.48
N GLN A 243 -12.24 -16.37 65.90
CA GLN A 243 -11.37 -15.34 66.44
C GLN A 243 -10.71 -15.81 67.73
N ASP A 244 -11.46 -16.39 68.67
CA ASP A 244 -10.92 -16.95 69.92
C ASP A 244 -9.99 -18.13 69.68
N ALA A 245 -10.18 -18.90 68.61
CA ALA A 245 -9.26 -19.98 68.23
C ALA A 245 -7.97 -19.45 67.60
N LEU A 246 -8.07 -18.37 66.80
CA LEU A 246 -6.92 -17.70 66.20
C LEU A 246 -6.09 -17.01 67.28
N ASP A 247 -6.73 -16.25 68.17
CA ASP A 247 -6.06 -15.52 69.25
C ASP A 247 -5.31 -16.49 70.17
N ARG A 248 -5.90 -17.66 70.50
CA ARG A 248 -5.22 -18.73 71.26
C ARG A 248 -4.05 -19.39 70.53
N ALA A 249 -4.07 -19.43 69.20
CA ALA A 249 -2.99 -20.02 68.40
C ALA A 249 -1.84 -19.02 68.16
N VAL A 250 -2.15 -17.72 68.20
CA VAL A 250 -1.18 -16.62 68.06
C VAL A 250 -0.46 -16.36 69.39
N ASP A 251 -1.17 -16.52 70.51
CA ASP A 251 -0.62 -16.23 71.84
C ASP A 251 0.50 -17.22 72.22
N GLY A 252 1.72 -16.69 72.39
CA GLY A 252 2.94 -17.45 72.68
C GLY A 252 4.05 -17.35 71.62
N THR A 253 3.77 -16.80 70.43
CA THR A 253 4.79 -16.61 69.38
C THR A 253 4.78 -15.18 68.84
N SER A 254 5.72 -14.35 69.30
CA SER A 254 5.84 -12.92 68.96
C SER A 254 6.02 -12.63 67.46
N SER A 255 6.49 -13.61 66.68
CA SER A 255 6.58 -13.53 65.22
C SER A 255 5.22 -13.66 64.53
N LEU A 256 4.33 -14.48 65.09
CA LEU A 256 2.99 -14.72 64.54
C LEU A 256 2.06 -13.55 64.85
N GLU A 257 2.19 -12.97 66.05
CA GLU A 257 1.46 -11.78 66.48
C GLU A 257 1.76 -10.59 65.56
N ARG A 258 3.05 -10.30 65.30
CA ARG A 258 3.46 -9.27 64.32
C ARG A 258 2.98 -9.56 62.89
N PHE A 259 2.82 -10.83 62.55
CA PHE A 259 2.35 -11.24 61.23
C PHE A 259 0.85 -11.06 61.07
N VAL A 260 0.06 -11.40 62.10
CA VAL A 260 -1.39 -11.18 62.12
C VAL A 260 -1.71 -9.69 62.18
N ASP A 261 -0.96 -8.89 62.94
CA ASP A 261 -1.07 -7.43 62.94
C ASP A 261 -0.75 -6.81 61.57
N GLY A 262 0.13 -7.46 60.80
CA GLY A 262 0.49 -7.10 59.43
C GLY A 262 -0.24 -7.91 58.36
N TYR A 263 -1.35 -8.59 58.67
CA TYR A 263 -1.97 -9.57 57.76
C TYR A 263 -2.38 -8.94 56.42
N GLU A 264 -3.04 -7.77 56.44
CA GLU A 264 -3.43 -7.07 55.20
C GLU A 264 -2.22 -6.68 54.34
N GLN A 265 -1.08 -6.35 54.96
CA GLN A 265 0.14 -6.00 54.23
C GLN A 265 0.81 -7.21 53.58
N ASN A 266 0.59 -8.41 54.13
CA ASN A 266 1.16 -9.67 53.64
C ASN A 266 0.15 -10.57 52.91
N ALA A 267 -1.11 -10.15 52.77
CA ALA A 267 -2.19 -10.92 52.13
C ALA A 267 -1.85 -11.33 50.69
N ASN A 268 -1.11 -10.48 49.98
CA ASN A 268 -0.67 -10.72 48.61
C ASN A 268 0.39 -11.84 48.50
N LEU A 269 1.14 -12.09 49.58
CA LEU A 269 2.18 -13.13 49.64
C LEU A 269 1.62 -14.49 50.09
N LEU A 270 0.51 -14.47 50.83
CA LEU A 270 -0.20 -15.66 51.31
C LEU A 270 -1.19 -16.25 50.31
N SER A 271 -1.50 -15.52 49.24
CA SER A 271 -2.43 -15.93 48.19
C SER A 271 -1.67 -16.29 46.91
N PRO A 272 -0.85 -17.36 46.89
CA PRO A 272 -0.14 -17.70 45.67
C PRO A 272 -1.13 -18.24 44.61
N PRO A 273 -0.97 -17.87 43.33
CA PRO A 273 -1.93 -18.17 42.26
C PRO A 273 -2.19 -19.67 42.04
N PHE A 274 -1.24 -20.54 42.44
CA PHE A 274 -1.40 -22.00 42.36
C PHE A 274 -2.40 -22.58 43.38
N SER A 275 -2.74 -21.84 44.43
CA SER A 275 -3.64 -22.32 45.49
C SER A 275 -5.11 -22.26 45.05
N LEU A 276 -5.47 -21.27 44.23
CA LEU A 276 -6.76 -21.17 43.52
C LEU A 276 -6.93 -22.30 42.48
N ASP A 277 -5.85 -22.68 41.80
CA ASP A 277 -5.85 -23.73 40.79
C ASP A 277 -5.91 -25.16 41.36
N ARG A 278 -5.53 -25.35 42.63
CA ARG A 278 -5.71 -26.63 43.34
C ARG A 278 -7.12 -26.82 43.88
N LEU A 279 -7.80 -25.74 44.26
CA LEU A 279 -9.19 -25.80 44.71
C LEU A 279 -10.17 -26.01 43.55
N SER A 280 -9.85 -25.51 42.35
CA SER A 280 -10.60 -25.81 41.12
C SER A 280 -10.45 -27.29 40.70
N ASN A 281 -9.27 -27.87 40.89
CA ASN A 281 -8.96 -29.23 40.44
C ASN A 281 -9.34 -30.35 41.43
N LEU A 282 -9.67 -30.06 42.69
CA LEU A 282 -10.10 -31.09 43.65
C LEU A 282 -11.55 -31.57 43.47
N ASN A 283 -12.34 -30.92 42.60
CA ASN A 283 -13.71 -31.34 42.27
C ASN A 283 -13.86 -31.93 40.86
N ALA A 284 -12.78 -32.14 40.11
CA ALA A 284 -12.90 -32.64 38.74
C ALA A 284 -12.92 -34.18 38.69
N SER A 285 -14.04 -34.77 39.11
CA SER A 285 -14.46 -36.05 38.52
C SER A 285 -14.79 -35.81 37.04
N PRO A 286 -14.50 -36.75 36.09
CA PRO A 286 -14.62 -36.49 34.65
C PRO A 286 -16.06 -36.20 34.16
N ALA A 287 -17.04 -36.23 35.08
CA ALA A 287 -18.44 -35.90 34.83
C ALA A 287 -18.79 -34.41 35.03
N ASP A 288 -17.97 -33.62 35.72
CA ASP A 288 -18.34 -32.24 36.15
C ASP A 288 -18.00 -31.14 35.14
N SER A 289 -17.35 -31.46 34.00
CA SER A 289 -17.24 -30.54 32.85
C SER A 289 -18.60 -30.13 32.27
N LYS A 290 -19.67 -30.88 32.60
CA LYS A 290 -21.05 -30.55 32.23
C LYS A 290 -21.75 -29.59 33.19
N VAL A 291 -21.21 -29.34 34.39
CA VAL A 291 -21.90 -28.55 35.44
C VAL A 291 -21.15 -27.28 35.81
N LEU A 292 -20.47 -26.62 34.86
CA LEU A 292 -20.26 -25.18 35.01
C LEU A 292 -21.60 -24.48 34.78
N SER A 293 -22.04 -23.69 35.77
CA SER A 293 -23.17 -22.77 35.61
C SER A 293 -22.96 -21.93 34.36
N ILE A 294 -24.04 -21.67 33.62
CA ILE A 294 -24.03 -20.88 32.38
C ILE A 294 -23.28 -19.56 32.59
N ASP A 295 -23.45 -18.94 33.75
CA ASP A 295 -22.79 -17.68 34.10
C ASP A 295 -21.27 -17.81 34.25
N THR A 296 -20.77 -18.94 34.78
CA THR A 296 -19.32 -19.20 34.89
C THR A 296 -18.71 -19.49 33.53
N LYS A 297 -19.45 -20.15 32.64
CA LYS A 297 -19.03 -20.33 31.24
C LYS A 297 -18.99 -19.00 30.49
N ILE A 298 -19.97 -18.13 30.72
CA ILE A 298 -20.01 -16.78 30.11
C ILE A 298 -18.83 -15.95 30.64
N SER A 299 -18.57 -15.96 31.94
CA SER A 299 -17.43 -15.23 32.51
C SER A 299 -16.08 -15.73 31.95
N LEU A 300 -15.90 -17.05 31.85
CA LEU A 300 -14.69 -17.64 31.27
C LEU A 300 -14.56 -17.31 29.77
N LEU A 301 -15.68 -17.31 29.03
CA LEU A 301 -15.71 -16.92 27.62
C LEU A 301 -15.42 -15.43 27.40
N MET A 302 -15.85 -14.56 28.32
CA MET A 302 -15.52 -13.14 28.28
C MET A 302 -14.06 -12.88 28.63
N GLU A 303 -13.49 -13.63 29.58
CA GLU A 303 -12.08 -13.52 29.96
C GLU A 303 -11.15 -14.06 28.86
N SER A 304 -11.54 -15.15 28.20
CA SER A 304 -10.78 -15.76 27.09
C SER A 304 -11.11 -15.17 25.71
N GLU A 305 -11.95 -14.13 25.64
CA GLU A 305 -12.40 -13.53 24.39
C GLU A 305 -11.21 -13.01 23.54
N ASP A 306 -10.25 -12.37 24.20
CA ASP A 306 -9.08 -11.81 23.52
C ASP A 306 -8.13 -12.91 23.01
N ASP A 307 -8.03 -14.03 23.73
CA ASP A 307 -7.26 -15.19 23.30
C ASP A 307 -7.90 -15.84 22.07
N PHE A 308 -9.22 -16.01 22.06
CA PHE A 308 -9.93 -16.54 20.89
C PHE A 308 -9.82 -15.61 19.68
N LYS A 309 -9.87 -14.29 19.87
CA LYS A 309 -9.65 -13.32 18.79
C LYS A 309 -8.22 -13.39 18.25
N SER A 310 -7.23 -13.51 19.14
CA SER A 310 -5.82 -13.66 18.77
C SER A 310 -5.58 -14.93 17.96
N VAL A 311 -6.10 -16.07 18.44
CA VAL A 311 -5.99 -17.36 17.75
C VAL A 311 -6.74 -17.35 16.43
N SER A 312 -7.93 -16.75 16.36
CA SER A 312 -8.68 -16.62 15.10
C SER A 312 -7.90 -15.81 14.07
N ARG A 313 -7.28 -14.68 14.46
CA ARG A 313 -6.42 -13.90 13.56
C ARG A 313 -5.19 -14.70 13.10
N GLY A 314 -4.57 -15.44 14.01
CA GLY A 314 -3.41 -16.29 13.67
C GLY A 314 -3.79 -17.42 12.71
N LEU A 315 -4.96 -18.04 12.89
CA LEU A 315 -5.46 -19.07 11.98
C LEU A 315 -5.85 -18.49 10.61
N GLU A 316 -6.46 -17.31 10.57
CA GLU A 316 -6.75 -16.60 9.31
C GLU A 316 -5.46 -16.24 8.57
N GLU A 317 -4.41 -15.84 9.28
CA GLU A 317 -3.09 -15.54 8.70
C GLU A 317 -2.45 -16.81 8.12
N VAL A 318 -2.47 -17.92 8.87
CA VAL A 318 -1.97 -19.21 8.39
C VAL A 318 -2.76 -19.70 7.17
N GLU A 319 -4.09 -19.58 7.19
CA GLU A 319 -4.94 -19.96 6.05
C GLU A 319 -4.73 -19.00 4.85
N ALA A 320 -4.46 -17.72 5.09
CA ALA A 320 -4.09 -16.78 4.03
C ALA A 320 -2.73 -17.13 3.42
N LEU A 321 -1.77 -17.61 4.22
CA LEU A 321 -0.47 -18.08 3.74
C LEU A 321 -0.57 -19.42 3.00
N ASP A 322 -1.45 -20.31 3.44
CA ASP A 322 -1.77 -21.58 2.77
C ASP A 322 -2.44 -21.34 1.42
N ARG A 323 -3.44 -20.45 1.36
CA ARG A 323 -4.07 -20.01 0.10
C ARG A 323 -3.08 -19.34 -0.86
N LYS A 324 -2.05 -18.68 -0.33
CA LYS A 324 -0.95 -18.10 -1.13
C LYS A 324 0.10 -19.15 -1.55
N GLY A 325 -0.06 -20.41 -1.17
CA GLY A 325 0.81 -21.51 -1.56
C GLY A 325 2.18 -21.49 -0.86
N VAL A 326 2.28 -20.90 0.34
CA VAL A 326 3.54 -20.70 1.09
C VAL A 326 3.84 -21.87 2.04
N VAL A 327 2.88 -22.79 2.27
CA VAL A 327 2.96 -23.84 3.30
C VAL A 327 3.69 -25.11 2.84
N ASP A 328 4.07 -25.18 1.57
CA ASP A 328 5.13 -26.07 1.08
C ASP A 328 6.28 -25.20 0.53
N ALA A 329 7.34 -25.76 -0.05
CA ALA A 329 8.41 -24.98 -0.71
C ALA A 329 7.91 -24.00 -1.83
N GLY A 330 6.60 -23.80 -1.97
CA GLY A 330 5.93 -22.86 -2.82
C GLY A 330 6.36 -23.07 -4.25
N ASP A 331 6.76 -21.98 -4.89
CA ASP A 331 7.25 -22.02 -6.26
C ASP A 331 8.74 -22.39 -6.36
N LEU A 332 9.47 -22.60 -5.26
CA LEU A 332 10.92 -22.91 -5.32
C LEU A 332 11.20 -24.22 -6.08
N SER A 333 10.24 -25.16 -6.07
CA SER A 333 10.31 -26.39 -6.84
C SER A 333 10.27 -26.15 -8.36
N SER A 334 9.51 -25.15 -8.82
CA SER A 334 9.45 -24.78 -10.25
C SER A 334 10.72 -24.09 -10.73
N HIS A 335 11.42 -23.39 -9.83
CA HIS A 335 12.67 -22.69 -10.11
C HIS A 335 13.87 -23.65 -10.25
N HIS A 336 13.74 -24.91 -9.81
CA HIS A 336 14.76 -25.93 -10.05
C HIS A 336 15.01 -26.17 -11.56
N ALA A 337 13.99 -25.97 -12.40
CA ALA A 337 14.11 -26.05 -13.86
C ALA A 337 14.91 -24.89 -14.48
N LEU A 338 15.13 -23.79 -13.75
CA LEU A 338 15.87 -22.61 -14.22
C LEU A 338 17.37 -22.65 -13.91
N LEU A 339 17.81 -23.51 -12.99
CA LEU A 339 19.22 -23.73 -12.65
C LEU A 339 20.12 -24.01 -13.88
N PRO A 340 19.77 -24.90 -14.83
CA PRO A 340 20.61 -25.14 -16.00
C PRO A 340 20.74 -23.90 -16.90
N ARG A 341 19.67 -23.11 -17.04
CA ARG A 341 19.70 -21.85 -17.81
C ARG A 341 20.57 -20.80 -17.12
N LEU A 342 20.52 -20.71 -15.80
CA LEU A 342 21.37 -19.81 -15.04
C LEU A 342 22.86 -20.20 -15.18
N SER A 343 23.17 -21.49 -15.11
CA SER A 343 24.55 -21.97 -15.30
C SER A 343 25.12 -21.72 -16.70
N GLU A 344 24.26 -21.58 -17.72
CA GLU A 344 24.68 -21.21 -19.08
C GLU A 344 24.78 -19.68 -19.25
N LEU A 345 23.92 -18.91 -18.58
CA LEU A 345 23.88 -17.45 -18.71
C LEU A 345 24.99 -16.73 -17.95
N VAL A 346 25.37 -17.22 -16.76
CA VAL A 346 26.46 -16.64 -15.95
C VAL A 346 27.77 -16.53 -16.74
N PRO A 347 28.31 -17.59 -17.38
CA PRO A 347 29.56 -17.46 -18.13
C PRO A 347 29.42 -16.57 -19.37
N ARG A 348 28.25 -16.53 -20.03
CA ARG A 348 28.01 -15.62 -21.16
C ARG A 348 27.98 -14.15 -20.74
N GLN A 349 27.45 -13.85 -19.55
CA GLN A 349 27.46 -12.51 -18.99
C GLN A 349 28.90 -12.06 -18.69
N GLU A 350 29.72 -12.98 -18.18
CA GLU A 350 31.13 -12.71 -17.87
C GLU A 350 31.93 -12.42 -19.15
N GLU A 351 31.75 -13.23 -20.20
CA GLU A 351 32.36 -13.00 -21.53
C GLU A 351 31.90 -11.67 -22.17
N SER A 352 30.61 -11.33 -22.04
CA SER A 352 30.08 -10.06 -22.51
C SER A 352 30.67 -8.87 -21.73
N SER A 353 30.85 -9.01 -20.42
CA SER A 353 31.44 -7.97 -19.56
C SER A 353 32.89 -7.71 -19.92
N GLU A 354 33.68 -8.76 -20.16
CA GLU A 354 35.06 -8.63 -20.63
C GLU A 354 35.13 -7.93 -21.98
N SER A 355 34.27 -8.31 -22.92
CA SER A 355 34.20 -7.69 -24.26
C SER A 355 33.84 -6.20 -24.19
N ILE A 356 32.92 -5.82 -23.31
CA ILE A 356 32.54 -4.42 -23.07
C ILE A 356 33.72 -3.64 -22.50
N SER A 357 34.44 -4.20 -21.52
CA SER A 357 35.61 -3.54 -20.92
C SER A 357 36.75 -3.31 -21.93
N LEU A 358 36.95 -4.26 -22.86
CA LEU A 358 37.92 -4.11 -23.95
C LEU A 358 37.52 -3.02 -24.94
N LEU A 359 36.23 -2.95 -25.28
CA LEU A 359 35.71 -1.91 -26.16
C LEU A 359 35.85 -0.51 -25.52
N GLU A 360 35.55 -0.40 -24.22
CA GLU A 360 35.68 0.85 -23.46
C GLU A 360 37.13 1.34 -23.44
N ASN A 361 38.08 0.46 -23.12
CA ASN A 361 39.51 0.78 -23.16
C ASN A 361 39.96 1.25 -24.55
N ARG A 362 39.46 0.61 -25.62
CA ARG A 362 39.77 1.02 -27.00
C ARG A 362 39.16 2.37 -27.37
N LEU A 363 37.99 2.69 -26.84
CA LEU A 363 37.33 3.98 -27.04
C LEU A 363 38.10 5.10 -26.33
N ILE A 364 38.54 4.86 -25.08
CA ILE A 364 39.39 5.79 -24.33
C ILE A 364 40.70 6.07 -25.09
N ASP A 365 41.36 5.03 -25.60
CA ASP A 365 42.59 5.19 -26.40
C ASP A 365 42.35 5.92 -27.73
N LEU A 366 41.19 5.72 -28.36
CA LEU A 366 40.82 6.46 -29.57
C LEU A 366 40.55 7.94 -29.26
N LEU A 367 39.86 8.24 -28.15
CA LEU A 367 39.62 9.62 -27.69
C LEU A 367 40.93 10.33 -27.36
N GLY A 368 41.86 9.65 -26.68
CA GLY A 368 43.19 10.20 -26.41
C GLY A 368 43.94 10.55 -27.68
N ARG A 369 43.97 9.64 -28.67
CA ARG A 369 44.59 9.92 -29.98
C ARG A 369 43.91 11.05 -30.75
N TYR A 370 42.59 11.19 -30.62
CA TYR A 370 41.86 12.28 -31.22
C TYR A 370 42.21 13.63 -30.58
N ASP A 371 42.31 13.68 -29.25
CA ASP A 371 42.72 14.87 -28.51
C ASP A 371 44.13 15.33 -28.91
N ASP A 372 45.08 14.39 -28.97
CA ASP A 372 46.44 14.65 -29.45
C ASP A 372 46.45 15.18 -30.90
N TYR A 373 45.62 14.60 -31.78
CA TYR A 373 45.49 15.07 -33.15
C TYR A 373 44.96 16.51 -33.23
N VAL A 374 43.90 16.82 -32.46
CA VAL A 374 43.32 18.17 -32.41
C VAL A 374 44.32 19.18 -31.85
N SER A 375 45.09 18.81 -30.83
CA SER A 375 46.15 19.66 -30.28
C SER A 375 47.23 19.95 -31.33
N ASN A 376 47.71 18.92 -32.03
CA ASN A 376 48.72 19.08 -33.09
C ASN A 376 48.22 19.96 -34.25
N VAL A 377 46.96 19.79 -34.66
CA VAL A 377 46.34 20.64 -35.69
C VAL A 377 46.22 22.09 -35.21
N SER A 378 45.86 22.29 -33.94
CA SER A 378 45.76 23.63 -33.35
C SER A 378 47.13 24.33 -33.32
N ASP A 379 48.19 23.63 -32.93
CA ASP A 379 49.56 24.15 -32.95
C ASP A 379 50.03 24.48 -34.38
N ALA A 380 49.74 23.61 -35.35
CA ALA A 380 50.05 23.87 -36.75
C ALA A 380 49.31 25.11 -37.28
N PHE A 381 48.06 25.32 -36.87
CA PHE A 381 47.28 26.49 -37.26
C PHE A 381 47.82 27.77 -36.61
N LEU A 382 48.25 27.72 -35.35
CA LEU A 382 48.91 28.85 -34.68
C LEU A 382 50.22 29.23 -35.39
N GLU A 383 51.00 28.24 -35.82
CA GLU A 383 52.24 28.49 -36.55
C GLU A 383 51.98 29.08 -37.94
N LEU A 384 50.99 28.56 -38.66
CA LEU A 384 50.55 29.14 -39.93
C LEU A 384 50.12 30.61 -39.76
N ASN A 385 49.36 30.91 -38.71
CA ASN A 385 48.92 32.27 -38.42
C ASN A 385 50.10 33.22 -38.12
N ARG A 386 51.12 32.74 -37.40
CA ARG A 386 52.36 33.52 -37.17
C ARG A 386 53.09 33.80 -38.48
N LEU A 387 53.28 32.77 -39.32
CA LEU A 387 53.95 32.93 -40.61
C LEU A 387 53.20 33.90 -41.51
N LEU A 388 51.87 33.79 -41.59
CA LEU A 388 51.03 34.70 -42.36
C LEU A 388 51.18 36.14 -41.86
N GLY A 389 51.11 36.37 -40.54
CA GLY A 389 51.31 37.69 -39.95
C GLY A 389 52.68 38.29 -40.26
N THR A 390 53.76 37.49 -40.25
CA THR A 390 55.10 37.98 -40.64
C THR A 390 55.18 38.33 -42.13
N ALA A 391 54.54 37.55 -43.00
CA ALA A 391 54.49 37.80 -44.43
C ALA A 391 53.71 39.09 -44.73
N GLU A 392 52.53 39.27 -44.11
CA GLU A 392 51.72 40.49 -44.20
C GLU A 392 52.49 41.72 -43.72
N ALA A 393 53.19 41.63 -42.58
CA ALA A 393 54.01 42.72 -42.07
C ALA A 393 55.12 43.11 -43.07
N LYS A 394 55.77 42.12 -43.69
CA LYS A 394 56.82 42.35 -44.70
C LYS A 394 56.25 42.97 -45.98
N VAL A 395 55.08 42.52 -46.44
CA VAL A 395 54.37 43.11 -47.58
C VAL A 395 53.99 44.56 -47.28
N GLY A 396 53.42 44.84 -46.09
CA GLY A 396 53.07 46.20 -45.69
C GLY A 396 54.27 47.15 -45.56
N ILE A 397 55.46 46.65 -45.21
CA ILE A 397 56.70 47.45 -45.26
C ILE A 397 57.07 47.76 -46.73
N LEU A 398 57.01 46.77 -47.61
CA LEU A 398 57.31 46.95 -49.04
C LEU A 398 56.33 47.93 -49.71
N GLU A 399 55.04 47.82 -49.43
CA GLU A 399 54.02 48.73 -49.96
C GLU A 399 54.23 50.18 -49.49
N ARG A 400 54.54 50.40 -48.21
CA ARG A 400 54.89 51.74 -47.69
C ARG A 400 56.15 52.30 -48.35
N SER A 401 57.17 51.48 -48.57
CA SER A 401 58.39 51.89 -49.28
C SER A 401 58.17 52.21 -50.76
N ARG A 402 57.15 51.59 -51.38
CA ARG A 402 56.75 51.87 -52.76
C ARG A 402 55.93 53.14 -52.85
N SER A 403 55.02 53.38 -51.90
CA SER A 403 54.23 54.62 -51.82
C SER A 403 55.13 55.84 -51.65
N SER A 404 56.15 55.78 -50.79
CA SER A 404 57.07 56.91 -50.59
C SER A 404 57.97 57.21 -51.80
N LYS A 405 58.22 56.23 -52.67
CA LYS A 405 58.93 56.42 -53.96
C LYS A 405 58.04 56.94 -55.09
N GLY A 406 56.72 56.85 -54.94
CA GLY A 406 55.76 57.35 -55.94
C GLY A 406 55.38 58.82 -55.75
N GLU A 407 55.70 59.43 -54.61
CA GLU A 407 55.40 60.82 -54.26
C GLU A 407 56.60 61.78 -54.38
N SER A 408 57.77 61.32 -54.83
CA SER A 408 58.99 62.14 -55.04
C SER A 408 59.17 62.60 -56.48
#